data_AF-A0A966J1L3-F1
#
_entry.id   AF-A0A966J1L3-F1
#
_cell.length_a   1.000
_cell.length_b   1.000
_cell.length_c   1.000
_cell.angle_alpha   90.00
_cell.angle_beta   90.00
_cell.angle_gamma   90.00
#
_symmetry.space_group_name_H-M   'P 1'
#
loop_
_entity.id
_entity.type
_entity.pdbx_description
1 polymer ?
#
loop_
_entity_poly.entity_id
_entity_poly.type
_entity_poly.pdbx_seq_one_letter_code
_entity_poly.pdbx_strand_id
1 'polypeptide(L)'
;MSFAPTVGHLAIDATLLGGAPGERHEYLVQLLRAFAVMRPRLRFTLFVPHASQTAATRTVLDGLHPSLNSRTWVETIDRLPHSDADVMWYPGGTNSVNRSRGRITANARSSCTRYS
;
A
#
# COMPACT_ATOMS: atom_id res chain seq x y z
N MET A 1 23.84 2.68 24.42
CA MET A 1 23.41 3.49 23.27
C MET A 1 22.70 2.57 22.29
N SER A 2 21.36 2.59 22.25
CA SER A 2 20.60 1.63 21.44
C SER A 2 20.24 2.25 20.10
N PHE A 3 20.92 1.82 19.03
CA PHE A 3 20.57 2.12 17.65
C PHE A 3 19.41 1.21 17.22
N ALA A 4 18.19 1.50 17.66
CA ALA A 4 17.03 0.94 16.98
C ALA A 4 16.80 1.78 15.72
N PRO A 5 16.88 1.21 14.50
CA PRO A 5 16.54 1.97 13.30
C PRO A 5 15.10 2.48 13.47
N THR A 6 14.95 3.80 13.44
CA THR A 6 13.62 4.40 13.59
C THR A 6 12.92 4.25 12.27
N VAL A 7 11.96 3.33 12.19
CA VAL A 7 11.09 3.19 11.00
C VAL A 7 10.41 4.53 10.76
N GLY A 8 10.78 5.19 9.66
CA GLY A 8 10.28 6.49 9.22
C GLY A 8 9.35 6.39 8.01
N HIS A 9 9.38 5.26 7.30
CA HIS A 9 8.53 4.98 6.15
C HIS A 9 8.04 3.53 6.14
N LEU A 10 6.72 3.37 6.20
CA LEU A 10 6.05 2.08 6.13
C LEU A 10 5.29 1.94 4.81
N ALA A 11 5.63 0.94 4.02
CA ALA A 11 4.82 0.55 2.89
C ALA A 11 3.82 -0.56 3.27
N ILE A 12 2.60 -0.47 2.76
CA ILE A 12 1.49 -1.36 3.10
C ILE A 12 0.82 -1.80 1.81
N ASP A 13 0.59 -3.11 1.68
CA ASP A 13 -0.36 -3.63 0.71
C ASP A 13 -1.79 -3.26 1.11
N ALA A 14 -2.36 -2.32 0.37
CA ALA A 14 -3.68 -1.74 0.57
C ALA A 14 -4.76 -2.39 -0.31
N THR A 15 -4.53 -3.58 -0.84
CA THR A 15 -5.55 -4.37 -1.55
C THR A 15 -6.86 -4.53 -0.78
N LEU A 16 -6.81 -4.48 0.57
CA LEU A 16 -7.97 -4.56 1.44
C LEU A 16 -8.71 -3.22 1.64
N LEU A 17 -8.10 -2.08 1.26
CA LEU A 17 -8.73 -0.76 1.39
C LEU A 17 -9.64 -0.40 0.22
N GLY A 18 -9.32 -0.88 -0.99
CA GLY A 18 -10.10 -0.61 -2.20
C GLY A 18 -11.21 -1.63 -2.50
N GLY A 19 -11.44 -2.60 -1.62
CA GLY A 19 -12.45 -3.66 -1.74
C GLY A 19 -13.68 -3.45 -0.84
N ALA A 20 -14.62 -4.40 -0.88
CA ALA A 20 -15.80 -4.38 -0.03
C ALA A 20 -15.41 -4.42 1.47
N PRO A 21 -16.12 -3.67 2.34
CA PRO A 21 -15.83 -3.63 3.76
C PRO A 21 -15.98 -5.02 4.40
N GLY A 22 -15.07 -5.32 5.33
CA GLY A 22 -15.04 -6.56 6.11
C GLY A 22 -14.03 -6.43 7.25
N GLU A 23 -13.93 -7.44 8.11
CA GLU A 23 -13.14 -7.35 9.36
C GLU A 23 -11.68 -6.90 9.16
N ARG A 24 -11.02 -7.37 8.09
CA ARG A 24 -9.64 -6.98 7.79
C ARG A 24 -9.51 -5.54 7.30
N HIS A 25 -10.53 -5.04 6.62
CA HIS A 25 -10.60 -3.63 6.20
C HIS A 25 -10.73 -2.73 7.43
N GLU A 26 -11.67 -3.04 8.32
CA GLU A 26 -11.88 -2.27 9.55
C GLU A 26 -10.65 -2.28 10.46
N TYR A 27 -9.99 -3.44 10.59
CA TYR A 27 -8.73 -3.54 11.33
C TYR A 27 -7.66 -2.59 10.77
N LEU A 28 -7.46 -2.59 9.44
CA LEU A 28 -6.46 -1.75 8.79
C LEU A 28 -6.79 -0.26 8.94
N VAL A 29 -8.06 0.09 8.82
CA VAL A 29 -8.59 1.45 9.02
C VAL A 29 -8.31 1.93 10.45
N GLN A 30 -8.64 1.12 11.46
CA GLN A 30 -8.38 1.46 12.86
C GLN A 30 -6.88 1.62 13.15
N LEU A 31 -6.05 0.75 12.56
CA LEU A 31 -4.61 0.77 12.76
C LEU A 31 -3.94 1.98 12.10
N LEU A 32 -4.37 2.36 10.89
CA LEU A 32 -3.94 3.61 10.25
C LEU A 32 -4.32 4.84 11.08
N ARG A 33 -5.53 4.84 11.66
CA ARG A 33 -5.99 5.90 12.57
C ARG A 33 -5.12 5.97 13.83
N ALA A 34 -4.78 4.83 14.42
CA ALA A 34 -3.88 4.73 15.57
C ALA A 34 -2.48 5.28 15.23
N PHE A 35 -1.91 4.92 14.08
CA PHE A 35 -0.62 5.45 13.67
C PHE A 35 -0.64 6.94 13.35
N ALA A 36 -1.73 7.47 12.81
CA ALA A 36 -1.87 8.89 12.56
C ALA A 36 -1.62 9.72 13.83
N VAL A 37 -2.11 9.23 14.97
CA VAL A 37 -1.99 9.84 16.30
C VAL A 37 -0.65 9.50 16.97
N MET A 38 -0.31 8.22 17.06
CA MET A 38 0.85 7.76 17.84
C MET A 38 2.19 7.99 17.12
N ARG A 39 2.19 8.07 15.79
CA ARG A 39 3.39 8.17 14.96
C ARG A 39 3.25 9.34 13.96
N PRO A 40 3.26 10.59 14.44
CA PRO A 40 2.99 11.78 13.61
C PRO A 40 4.08 12.06 12.54
N ARG A 41 5.24 11.41 12.64
CA ARG A 41 6.33 11.51 11.66
C ARG A 41 6.42 10.31 10.72
N LEU A 42 5.65 9.25 10.94
CA LEU A 42 5.65 8.08 10.07
C LEU A 42 4.99 8.45 8.74
N ARG A 43 5.66 8.07 7.65
CA ARG A 43 5.19 8.21 6.27
C ARG A 43 4.69 6.86 5.78
N PHE A 44 3.73 6.88 4.87
CA PHE A 44 3.11 5.67 4.33
C PHE A 44 3.19 5.62 2.81
N THR A 45 3.39 4.42 2.27
CA THR A 45 3.03 4.12 0.87
C THR A 45 2.00 3.01 0.86
N LEU A 46 0.81 3.28 0.33
CA LEU A 46 -0.25 2.30 0.18
C LEU A 46 -0.27 1.78 -1.25
N PHE A 47 -0.05 0.49 -1.41
CA PHE A 47 -0.05 -0.16 -2.71
C PHE A 47 -1.42 -0.76 -3.01
N VAL A 48 -2.07 -0.27 -4.07
CA VAL A 48 -3.38 -0.76 -4.54
C VAL A 48 -3.22 -1.59 -5.81
N PRO A 49 -4.12 -2.55 -6.08
CA PRO A 49 -3.98 -3.43 -7.25
C PRO A 49 -4.23 -2.69 -8.58
N HIS A 50 -5.07 -1.65 -8.59
CA HIS A 50 -5.48 -0.94 -9.79
C HIS A 50 -5.54 0.57 -9.54
N ALA A 51 -5.17 1.37 -10.55
CA ALA A 51 -5.20 2.83 -10.47
C ALA A 51 -6.61 3.39 -10.17
N SER A 52 -7.65 2.67 -10.57
CA SER A 52 -9.04 3.02 -10.24
C SER A 52 -9.34 3.01 -8.74
N GLN A 53 -8.58 2.26 -7.94
CA GLN A 53 -8.74 2.20 -6.48
C GLN A 53 -7.98 3.29 -5.74
N THR A 54 -7.14 4.06 -6.43
CA THR A 54 -6.38 5.16 -5.83
C THR A 54 -7.32 6.23 -5.26
N ALA A 55 -8.36 6.61 -6.00
CA ALA A 55 -9.34 7.60 -5.56
C ALA A 55 -10.12 7.13 -4.32
N ALA A 56 -10.64 5.89 -4.36
CA ALA A 56 -11.35 5.31 -3.22
C ALA A 56 -10.46 5.24 -1.96
N THR A 57 -9.20 4.85 -2.12
CA THR A 57 -8.24 4.80 -1.00
C THR A 57 -7.97 6.19 -0.43
N ARG A 58 -7.85 7.22 -1.29
CA ARG A 58 -7.71 8.61 -0.85
C ARG A 58 -8.94 9.08 -0.05
N THR A 59 -10.15 8.77 -0.51
CA THR A 59 -11.39 9.07 0.21
C THR A 59 -11.42 8.44 1.60
N VAL A 60 -10.97 7.18 1.73
CA VAL A 60 -10.86 6.52 3.04
C VAL A 60 -9.86 7.25 3.94
N LEU A 61 -8.68 7.62 3.42
CA LEU A 61 -7.67 8.36 4.20
C LEU A 61 -8.17 9.73 4.68
N ASP A 62 -8.88 10.46 3.83
CA ASP A 62 -9.48 11.75 4.18
C ASP A 62 -10.51 11.63 5.30
N GLY A 63 -11.30 10.56 5.28
CA GLY A 63 -12.26 10.26 6.34
C GLY A 63 -11.62 9.81 7.67
N LEU A 64 -10.36 9.37 7.65
CA LEU A 64 -9.71 8.81 8.84
C LEU A 64 -9.01 9.84 9.70
N HIS A 65 -8.16 10.68 9.10
CA HIS A 65 -7.42 11.71 9.81
C HIS A 65 -6.82 12.76 8.84
N PRO A 66 -6.94 14.07 9.12
CA PRO A 66 -6.47 15.13 8.22
C PRO A 66 -4.97 15.03 7.86
N SER A 67 -4.15 14.54 8.79
CA SER A 67 -2.69 14.42 8.59
C SER A 67 -2.24 13.13 7.90
N LEU A 68 -3.15 12.17 7.64
CA LEU A 68 -2.78 10.95 6.93
C LEU A 68 -2.55 11.22 5.45
N ASN A 69 -3.42 12.01 4.83
CA ASN A 69 -3.38 12.22 3.38
C ASN A 69 -2.08 12.93 2.94
N SER A 70 -1.59 13.88 3.75
CA SER A 70 -0.34 14.62 3.50
C SER A 70 0.94 13.80 3.69
N ARG A 71 0.86 12.66 4.38
CA ARG A 71 2.01 11.78 4.68
C ARG A 71 1.92 10.42 4.00
N THR A 72 0.93 10.24 3.13
CA THR A 72 0.66 8.96 2.48
C THR A 72 0.73 9.11 0.96
N TRP A 73 1.58 8.30 0.35
CA TRP A 73 1.53 8.04 -1.08
C TRP A 73 0.62 6.85 -1.35
N VAL A 74 -0.14 6.92 -2.45
CA VAL A 74 -0.97 5.81 -2.91
C VAL A 74 -0.49 5.48 -4.30
N GLU A 75 0.02 4.27 -4.46
CA GLU A 75 0.63 3.80 -5.70
C GLU A 75 0.03 2.47 -6.10
N THR A 76 0.20 2.10 -7.36
CA THR A 76 -0.21 0.78 -7.84
C THR A 76 0.84 -0.27 -7.50
N ILE A 77 0.41 -1.51 -7.29
CA ILE A 77 1.25 -2.60 -6.78
C ILE A 77 2.42 -2.99 -7.73
N ASP A 78 2.39 -2.56 -8.99
CA ASP A 78 3.52 -2.65 -9.92
C ASP A 78 4.72 -1.78 -9.52
N ARG A 79 4.51 -0.74 -8.69
CA ARG A 79 5.58 0.10 -8.14
C ARG A 79 6.24 -0.48 -6.89
N LEU A 80 5.66 -1.53 -6.33
CA LEU A 80 6.15 -2.21 -5.12
C LEU A 80 7.64 -2.61 -5.18
N PRO A 81 8.19 -3.13 -6.30
CA PRO A 81 9.63 -3.43 -6.42
C PRO A 81 10.54 -2.20 -6.35
N HIS A 82 10.00 -1.00 -6.50
CA HIS A 82 10.72 0.27 -6.48
C HIS A 82 10.51 1.07 -5.19
N SER A 83 9.84 0.47 -4.19
CA SER A 83 9.60 1.15 -2.92
C SER A 83 10.90 1.39 -2.16
N ASP A 84 11.06 2.60 -1.65
CA ASP A 84 12.14 3.05 -0.76
C ASP A 84 11.77 2.94 0.73
N ALA A 85 10.66 2.26 1.05
CA ALA A 85 10.18 2.15 2.43
C ALA A 85 11.11 1.29 3.29
N ASP A 86 11.28 1.69 4.56
CA ASP A 86 12.10 0.97 5.53
C ASP A 86 11.53 -0.42 5.85
N VAL A 87 10.19 -0.51 5.86
CA VAL A 87 9.45 -1.73 6.17
C VAL A 87 8.29 -1.88 5.20
N MET A 88 8.08 -3.12 4.75
CA MET A 88 6.94 -3.50 3.92
C MET A 88 6.01 -4.44 4.69
N TRP A 89 4.72 -4.14 4.73
CA TRP A 89 3.72 -4.91 5.45
C TRP A 89 2.60 -5.41 4.53
N TYR A 90 2.22 -6.69 4.71
CA TYR A 90 1.25 -7.41 3.89
C TYR A 90 0.07 -7.92 4.73
N PRO A 91 -0.88 -7.04 5.10
CA PRO A 91 -2.02 -7.43 5.95
C PRO A 91 -2.93 -8.49 5.29
N GLY A 92 -2.95 -8.58 3.96
CA GLY A 92 -3.66 -9.62 3.20
C GLY A 92 -2.87 -10.92 2.95
N GLY A 93 -1.62 -11.00 3.40
CA GLY A 93 -0.66 -12.06 3.04
C GLY A 93 0.07 -11.79 1.71
N THR A 94 1.06 -12.62 1.38
CA THR A 94 1.94 -12.45 0.19
C THR A 94 1.26 -12.71 -1.15
N ASN A 95 -0.01 -13.14 -1.15
CA ASN A 95 -0.76 -13.48 -2.35
C ASN A 95 -0.93 -12.30 -3.31
N SER A 96 -1.01 -11.07 -2.81
CA SER A 96 -1.07 -9.86 -3.64
C SER A 96 0.24 -9.63 -4.40
N VAL A 97 1.39 -9.88 -3.77
CA VAL A 97 2.70 -9.80 -4.42
C VAL A 97 2.84 -10.87 -5.48
N ASN A 98 2.40 -12.11 -5.20
CA ASN A 98 2.43 -13.20 -6.18
C ASN A 98 1.53 -12.92 -7.39
N ARG A 99 0.34 -12.34 -7.18
CA ARG A 99 -0.56 -11.91 -8.27
C ARG A 99 0.07 -10.78 -9.11
N SER A 100 0.78 -9.87 -8.46
CA SER A 100 1.47 -8.75 -9.10
C SER A 100 2.67 -9.20 -9.92
N ARG A 101 3.51 -10.09 -9.36
CA ARG A 101 4.61 -10.74 -10.10
C ARG A 101 4.09 -11.52 -11.30
N GLY A 102 3.02 -12.30 -11.14
CA GLY A 102 2.36 -13.00 -12.24
C GLY A 102 1.88 -12.06 -13.35
N ARG A 103 1.35 -10.88 -12.98
CA ARG A 103 0.87 -9.86 -13.91
C ARG A 103 2.02 -9.11 -14.61
N ILE A 104 3.10 -8.79 -13.90
CA ILE A 104 4.32 -8.21 -14.49
C ILE A 104 4.91 -9.19 -15.51
N THR A 105 5.01 -10.48 -15.18
CA THR A 105 5.50 -11.51 -16.10
C THR A 105 4.55 -11.75 -17.29
N ALA A 106 3.24 -11.67 -17.08
CA ALA A 106 2.26 -11.82 -18.15
C ALA A 106 2.29 -10.62 -19.11
N ASN A 107 2.44 -9.40 -18.60
CA ASN A 107 2.52 -8.20 -19.43
C ASN A 107 3.85 -8.15 -20.22
N ALA A 108 4.95 -8.61 -19.62
CA ALA A 108 6.23 -8.77 -20.32
C ALA A 108 6.11 -9.78 -21.49
N ARG A 109 5.43 -10.91 -21.30
CA ARG A 109 5.17 -11.88 -22.40
C ARG A 109 4.28 -11.31 -23.50
N SER A 110 3.20 -10.62 -23.15
CA SER A 110 2.30 -9.98 -24.14
C SER A 110 2.97 -8.86 -24.94
N SER A 111 4.01 -8.23 -24.38
CA SER A 111 4.82 -7.21 -25.06
C SER A 111 5.76 -7.82 -26.10
N CYS A 112 6.27 -9.04 -25.86
CA CYS A 112 7.12 -9.75 -26.82
C CYS A 112 6.33 -10.34 -28.00
N THR A 113 5.05 -10.71 -27.83
CA THR A 113 4.26 -11.29 -28.92
C THR A 113 3.72 -10.26 -29.93
N ARG A 114 3.86 -8.95 -29.66
CA ARG A 114 3.36 -7.89 -30.57
C ARG A 114 4.43 -7.36 -31.53
N TYR A 115 5.62 -7.94 -31.53
CA TYR A 115 6.71 -7.71 -32.48
C TYR A 115 7.19 -9.06 -33.03
N SER A 116 6.37 -9.74 -33.82
CA SER A 116 6.76 -10.89 -34.63
C SER A 116 5.94 -10.90 -35.90
#